data_AF-R7NEI9-F1
#
_entry.id   AF-R7NEI9-F1
#
_cell.length_a   1.000
_cell.length_b   1.000
_cell.length_c   1.000
_cell.angle_alpha   90.00
_cell.angle_beta   90.00
_cell.angle_gamma   90.00
#
_symmetry.space_group_name_H-M   'P 1'
#
loop_
_entity.id
_entity.type
_entity.pdbx_description
1 polymer ?
#
loop_
_entity_poly.entity_id
_entity_poly.type
_entity_poly.pdbx_seq_one_letter_code
_entity_poly.pdbx_strand_id
1 'polypeptide(L)' 'MQQVLKEAKYIIDTNKTIREAAKVFGISKSVLHRHMSQNLKKLDYELYLRIKNIFLEHNKSRHIRGGEATRIKYMSKG' A
#
# COMPACT_ATOMS: atom_id res chain seq x y z
N MET A 1 20.10 -0.11 -8.37
CA MET A 1 19.11 -0.91 -7.62
C MET A 1 18.72 -0.31 -6.24
N GLN A 2 19.26 0.83 -5.80
CA GLN A 2 19.02 1.34 -4.44
C GLN A 2 17.69 2.10 -4.23
N GLN A 3 16.94 2.43 -5.28
CA GLN A 3 15.67 3.15 -5.15
C GLN A 3 14.59 2.32 -4.45
N VAL A 4 14.54 1.01 -4.69
CA VAL A 4 13.53 0.12 -4.10
C VAL A 4 13.62 0.08 -2.57
N LEU A 5 14.83 0.05 -2.01
CA LEU A 5 15.02 0.07 -0.56
C LEU A 5 14.63 1.43 0.04
N LYS A 6 14.89 2.53 -0.67
CA LYS A 6 14.46 3.88 -0.28
C LYS A 6 12.93 4.01 -0.27
N GLU A 7 12.28 3.55 -1.34
CA GLU A 7 10.82 3.51 -1.46
C GLU A 7 10.20 2.67 -0.34
N ALA A 8 10.77 1.49 -0.07
CA ALA A 8 10.32 0.58 0.98
C ALA A 8 10.43 1.20 2.37
N LYS A 9 11.61 1.74 2.72
CA LYS A 9 11.81 2.43 4.00
C LYS A 9 10.89 3.63 4.16
N TYR A 10 10.74 4.45 3.11
CA TYR A 10 9.80 5.57 3.14
C TYR A 10 8.36 5.14 3.44
N ILE A 11 7.89 4.04 2.83
CA ILE A 11 6.55 3.49 3.10
C ILE A 11 6.40 3.05 4.55
N ILE A 12 7.42 2.38 5.11
CA ILE A 12 7.40 1.91 6.50
C ILE A 12 7.42 3.10 7.47
N ASP A 13 8.33 4.06 7.26
CA ASP A 13 8.51 5.21 8.15
C ASP A 13 7.29 6.14 8.14
N THR A 14 6.67 6.32 6.97
CA THR A 14 5.47 7.16 6.83
C THR A 14 4.16 6.42 6.97
N ASN A 15 4.21 5.09 7.05
CA ASN A 15 3.05 4.18 7.08
C ASN A 15 2.02 4.42 5.95
N LYS A 16 2.48 4.99 4.83
CA LYS A 16 1.65 5.41 3.69
C LYS A 16 1.27 4.25 2.78
N THR A 17 0.18 4.41 2.05
CA THR A 17 -0.24 3.42 1.04
C THR A 17 0.66 3.48 -0.21
N ILE A 18 0.72 2.39 -0.99
CA ILE A 18 1.41 2.36 -2.31
C ILE A 18 0.99 3.56 -3.17
N ARG A 19 -0.29 3.94 -3.09
CA ARG A 19 -0.84 5.01 -3.93
C ARG A 19 -0.28 6.38 -3.57
N GLU A 20 -0.02 6.63 -2.29
CA GLU A 20 0.55 7.89 -1.82
C GLU A 20 2.05 7.92 -2.04
N ALA A 21 2.75 6.82 -1.74
CA ALA A 21 4.18 6.70 -2.02
C ALA A 21 4.46 6.89 -3.53
N ALA A 22 3.68 6.24 -4.41
CA ALA A 22 3.81 6.39 -5.85
C ALA A 22 3.71 7.85 -6.32
N LYS A 23 2.81 8.64 -5.72
CA LYS A 23 2.69 10.08 -6.01
C LYS A 23 3.92 10.87 -5.58
N VAL A 24 4.48 10.55 -4.42
CA VAL A 24 5.69 11.22 -3.89
C VAL A 24 6.90 10.95 -4.79
N PHE A 25 7.03 9.72 -5.29
CA PHE A 25 8.12 9.32 -6.18
C PHE A 25 7.87 9.65 -7.66
N GLY A 26 6.69 10.19 -8.01
CA GLY A 26 6.34 10.51 -9.40
C GLY A 26 6.23 9.28 -10.31
N ILE A 27 6.00 8.10 -9.76
CA ILE A 27 5.88 6.84 -10.52
C ILE A 27 4.46 6.28 -10.45
N SER A 28 4.14 5.35 -11.37
CA SER A 28 2.84 4.69 -11.32
C SER A 28 2.76 3.66 -10.19
N LYS A 29 1.56 3.48 -9.64
CA LYS A 29 1.27 2.45 -8.62
C LYS A 29 1.75 1.06 -9.08
N SER A 30 1.57 0.72 -10.36
CA SER A 30 1.95 -0.59 -10.90
C SER A 30 3.47 -0.80 -10.92
N VAL A 31 4.24 0.25 -11.21
CA VAL A 31 5.70 0.23 -11.15
C VAL A 31 6.16 0.04 -9.71
N LEU A 32 5.63 0.85 -8.77
CA LEU A 32 5.97 0.73 -7.36
C LEU A 32 5.56 -0.65 -6.79
N HIS A 33 4.41 -1.20 -7.21
CA HIS A 33 3.99 -2.54 -6.81
C HIS A 33 4.96 -3.62 -7.33
N ARG A 34 5.45 -3.50 -8.58
CA ARG A 34 6.47 -4.41 -9.11
C ARG A 34 7.77 -4.29 -8.31
N HIS A 35 8.18 -3.08 -7.96
CA HIS A 35 9.34 -2.83 -7.10
C HIS A 35 9.19 -3.51 -5.73
N MET A 36 8.06 -3.34 -5.06
CA MET A 36 7.84 -3.92 -3.73
C MET A 36 7.59 -5.45 -3.78
N SER A 37 6.83 -5.94 -4.76
CA SER A 37 6.45 -7.36 -4.80
C SER A 37 7.51 -8.27 -5.43
N GLN A 38 8.30 -7.77 -6.39
CA GLN A 38 9.32 -8.56 -7.08
C GLN A 38 10.72 -8.20 -6.61
N ASN A 39 11.09 -6.91 -6.64
CA ASN A 39 12.47 -6.50 -6.35
C ASN A 39 12.77 -6.53 -4.85
N LEU A 40 11.91 -5.95 -4.02
CA LEU A 40 12.11 -5.93 -2.57
C LEU A 40 12.09 -7.34 -2.00
N LYS A 41 11.19 -8.21 -2.46
CA LYS A 41 11.16 -9.62 -2.04
C LYS A 41 12.48 -10.37 -2.30
N LYS A 42 13.19 -10.02 -3.39
CA LYS A 42 14.50 -10.60 -3.74
C LYS A 42 15.68 -9.93 -3.01
N LEU A 43 15.55 -8.64 -2.67
CA LEU A 43 16.59 -7.86 -2.01
C LEU A 43 16.56 -8.01 -0.48
N ASP A 44 15.38 -7.88 0.11
CA ASP A 44 15.16 -7.88 1.54
C ASP A 44 13.75 -8.40 1.86
N TYR A 45 13.69 -9.66 2.30
CA TYR A 45 12.44 -10.32 2.62
C TYR A 45 11.80 -9.78 3.90
N GLU A 46 12.58 -9.31 4.87
CA GLU A 46 12.04 -8.74 6.11
C GLU A 46 11.31 -7.42 5.84
N LEU A 47 11.90 -6.53 5.04
CA LEU A 47 11.25 -5.28 4.63
C LEU A 47 9.95 -5.57 3.86
N TYR A 48 9.97 -6.57 2.98
CA TYR A 48 8.76 -7.00 2.27
C TYR A 48 7.66 -7.44 3.24
N LEU A 49 7.98 -8.22 4.28
CA LEU A 49 6.99 -8.64 5.28
C LEU A 49 6.40 -7.46 6.06
N ARG A 50 7.21 -6.49 6.45
CA ARG A 50 6.72 -5.27 7.14
C ARG A 50 5.73 -4.50 6.29
N ILE A 51 6.08 -4.26 5.02
CA ILE A 51 5.21 -3.55 4.08
C ILE A 51 3.93 -4.34 3.79
N LYS A 52 4.04 -5.67 3.68
CA LYS A 52 2.89 -6.56 3.50
C LYS A 52 1.93 -6.44 4.69
N ASN A 53 2.43 -6.40 5.92
CA ASN A 53 1.61 -6.21 7.12
C ASN A 53 0.92 -4.84 7.10
N ILE A 54 1.64 -3.75 6.75
CA ILE A 54 1.04 -2.42 6.60
C ILE A 54 -0.11 -2.44 5.59
N PHE A 55 0.07 -3.10 4.44
CA PHE A 55 -1.00 -3.22 3.44
C PHE A 55 -2.17 -4.08 3.90
N LEU A 56 -1.92 -5.14 4.68
CA LEU A 56 -2.97 -5.95 5.28
C LEU A 56 -3.78 -5.15 6.30
N GLU A 57 -3.12 -4.37 7.16
CA GLU A 57 -3.78 -3.45 8.09
C GLU A 57 -4.67 -2.45 7.35
N HIS A 58 -4.12 -1.74 6.36
CA HIS A 58 -4.90 -0.80 5.53
C HIS A 58 -6.08 -1.44 4.81
N ASN A 59 -5.94 -2.69 4.35
CA ASN A 59 -7.04 -3.44 3.73
C ASN A 59 -8.08 -3.90 4.76
N LYS A 60 -7.66 -4.34 5.96
CA LYS A 60 -8.56 -4.75 7.05
C LYS A 60 -9.38 -3.57 7.53
N SER A 61 -8.78 -2.39 7.71
CA SER A 61 -9.49 -1.15 8.01
C SER A 61 -10.49 -0.80 6.90
N ARG A 62 -10.13 -1.03 5.64
CA ARG A 62 -11.00 -0.80 4.49
C ARG A 62 -12.14 -1.83 4.40
N HIS A 63 -11.93 -3.06 4.88
CA HIS A 63 -12.97 -4.09 4.92
C HIS A 63 -14.04 -3.76 5.96
N ILE A 64 -13.63 -3.27 7.14
CA ILE A 64 -14.54 -2.76 8.17
C ILE A 64 -15.36 -1.57 7.61
N ARG A 65 -14.71 -0.63 6.92
CA ARG A 65 -15.39 0.52 6.27
C ARG A 65 -16.22 0.15 5.03
N GLY A 66 -15.92 -0.98 4.38
CA GLY A 66 -16.57 -1.40 3.13
C GLY A 66 -18.03 -1.82 3.32
N GLY A 67 -18.36 -2.38 4.49
CA GLY A 67 -19.74 -2.72 4.86
C GLY A 67 -20.64 -1.49 4.98
N GLU A 68 -20.14 -0.41 5.59
CA GLU A 68 -20.88 0.86 5.73
C GLU A 68 -21.06 1.60 4.40
N ALA A 69 -20.01 1.62 3.55
CA ALA A 69 -20.05 2.29 2.26
C ALA A 69 -21.14 1.72 1.33
N THR A 70 -21.40 0.41 1.44
CA THR A 70 -22.50 -0.23 0.69
C THR A 70 -23.85 0.20 1.26
N ARG A 71 -24.01 0.23 2.58
CA ARG A 71 -25.27 0.65 3.25
C ARG A 71 -25.66 2.10 2.95
N ILE A 72 -24.71 3.03 2.99
CA ILE A 72 -24.95 4.47 2.72
C ILE A 72 -25.40 4.71 1.27
N LYS A 73 -24.90 3.91 0.32
CA LYS A 73 -25.26 4.03 -1.10
C LYS A 73 -26.70 3.60 -1.39
N TYR A 74 -27.29 2.74 -0.55
CA TYR A 74 -28.71 2.35 -0.65
C TYR A 74 -29.65 3.26 0.15
N MET A 75 -29.21 3.88 1.25
CA MET A 75 -30.06 4.77 2.06
C MET A 75 -30.19 6.20 1.50
N SER A 76 -29.28 6.66 0.64
CA SER A 76 -29.33 8.01 0.02
C SER A 76 -30.20 8.10 -1.25
N LYS A 77 -30.96 7.04 -1.56
CA LYS A 77 -31.92 6.98 -2.68
C LYS A 77 -33.39 6.88 -2.21
N GLY A 78 -33.66 7.26 -0.96
CA GLY A 78 -35.01 7.48 -0.45
C GLY A 78 -35.46 8.91 -0.72
#